data_AF-A0A182Y017-F1
#
_entry.id   AF-A0A182Y017-F1
#
_cell.length_a   1.000
_cell.length_b   1.000
_cell.length_c   1.000
_cell.angle_alpha   90.00
_cell.angle_beta   90.00
_cell.angle_gamma   90.00
#
_symmetry.space_group_name_H-M   'P 1'
#
loop_
_entity.id
_entity.type
_entity.pdbx_description
1 polymer ?
#
loop_
_entity_poly.entity_id
_entity_poly.type
_entity_poly.pdbx_seq_one_letter_code
_entity_poly.pdbx_strand_id
1 'polypeptide(L)' 'MKQDSAQKFSPNSDYRQTLNRLKAEFERRYNDQKQASIASLTEYELIRTLGSGAFGTVCRW' A
#
# COMPACT_ATOMS: atom_id res chain seq x y z
N MET A 1 37.07 -14.23 9.02
CA MET A 1 36.29 -13.35 9.92
C MET A 1 35.26 -12.63 9.08
N LYS A 2 33.97 -12.97 9.21
CA LYS A 2 32.88 -12.19 8.60
C LYS A 2 32.41 -11.19 9.64
N GLN A 3 32.76 -9.93 9.47
CA GLN A 3 32.17 -8.84 10.25
C GLN A 3 30.79 -8.57 9.67
N ASP A 4 29.76 -9.18 10.26
CA ASP A 4 28.40 -8.70 10.11
C ASP A 4 28.30 -7.38 10.90
N SER A 5 28.61 -6.26 10.24
CA SER A 5 28.35 -4.93 10.78
C SER A 5 26.84 -4.72 10.83
N ALA A 6 26.23 -5.15 11.93
CA ALA A 6 24.87 -4.80 12.29
C ALA A 6 24.78 -3.27 12.41
N GLN A 7 24.37 -2.62 11.32
CA GLN A 7 24.18 -1.18 11.27
C GLN A 7 23.09 -0.81 12.28
N LYS A 8 23.49 -0.18 13.38
CA LYS A 8 22.56 0.23 14.45
C LYS A 8 21.58 1.26 13.90
N PHE A 9 20.29 1.04 14.15
CA PHE A 9 19.24 1.97 13.76
C PHE A 9 19.46 3.34 14.43
N SER A 10 19.50 4.38 13.62
CA SER A 10 19.58 5.78 14.02
C SER A 10 18.24 6.44 13.71
N PRO A 11 17.44 6.75 14.74
CA PRO A 11 16.06 7.24 14.56
C PRO A 11 15.95 8.45 13.63
N ASN A 12 16.88 9.41 13.73
CA ASN A 12 16.80 10.62 12.93
C ASN A 12 17.17 10.41 11.45
N SER A 13 18.14 9.55 11.15
CA SER A 13 18.56 9.29 9.77
C SER A 13 17.61 8.31 9.08
N ASP A 14 17.30 7.21 9.76
CA ASP A 14 16.63 6.06 9.14
C ASP A 14 15.14 6.35 8.98
N TYR A 15 14.55 7.09 9.92
CA TYR A 15 13.17 7.57 9.80
C TYR A 15 13.02 8.56 8.65
N ARG A 16 13.94 9.55 8.52
CA ARG A 16 13.91 10.51 7.40
C ARG A 16 14.12 9.81 6.07
N GLN A 17 15.03 8.84 6.00
CA GLN A 17 15.24 8.03 4.80
C GLN A 17 13.98 7.24 4.42
N THR A 18 13.31 6.66 5.41
CA THR A 18 12.04 5.94 5.21
C THR A 18 10.95 6.86 4.70
N LEU A 19 10.77 8.04 5.31
CA LEU A 19 9.77 9.02 4.85
C LEU A 19 10.05 9.51 3.43
N ASN A 20 11.31 9.78 3.10
CA ASN A 20 11.70 10.19 1.75
C ASN A 20 11.39 9.09 0.72
N ARG A 21 11.66 7.82 1.06
CA ARG A 21 11.33 6.69 0.20
C ARG A 21 9.83 6.56 0.00
N LEU A 22 9.04 6.65 1.07
CA LEU A 22 7.58 6.57 1.00
C LEU A 22 6.98 7.72 0.18
N LYS A 23 7.50 8.94 0.36
CA LYS A 23 7.10 10.11 -0.42
C LYS A 23 7.38 9.90 -1.91
N ALA A 24 8.60 9.49 -2.27
CA ALA A 24 8.96 9.27 -3.67
C ALA A 24 8.10 8.16 -4.32
N GLU A 25 7.80 7.10 -3.57
CA GLU A 25 6.93 6.03 -4.04
C GLU A 25 5.48 6.51 -4.25
N PHE A 26 4.95 7.29 -3.31
CA PHE A 26 3.65 7.91 -3.43
C PHE A 26 3.59 8.83 -4.66
N GLU A 27 4.54 9.75 -4.81
CA GLU A 27 4.59 10.68 -5.94
C GLU A 27 4.65 9.93 -7.27
N ARG A 28 5.44 8.85 -7.35
CA ARG A 28 5.49 8.01 -8.54
C ARG A 28 4.11 7.41 -8.87
N ARG A 29 3.45 6.78 -7.89
CA ARG A 29 2.14 6.12 -8.09
C ARG A 29 1.01 7.13 -8.35
N TYR A 30 1.11 8.31 -7.75
CA TYR A 30 0.14 9.38 -7.91
C TYR A 30 0.22 10.01 -9.30
N ASN A 31 1.44 10.21 -9.82
CA ASN A 31 1.65 10.79 -11.16
C ASN A 31 1.47 9.76 -12.29
N ASP A 32 1.80 8.49 -12.05
CA ASP A 32 1.55 7.38 -12.98
C ASP A 32 0.31 6.59 -12.52
N GLN A 33 -0.87 7.20 -12.69
CA GLN A 33 -2.13 6.57 -12.32
C GLN A 33 -2.41 5.37 -13.22
N LYS A 34 -2.11 4.18 -12.70
CA LYS A 34 -2.52 2.93 -13.35
C LYS A 34 -4.00 2.71 -13.08
N GLN A 35 -4.78 2.60 -14.15
CA GLN A 35 -6.10 1.98 -14.04
C GLN A 35 -5.93 0.58 -13.45
N ALA A 36 -6.75 0.24 -12.46
CA ALA A 36 -6.72 -1.10 -11.89
C ALA A 36 -6.87 -2.12 -13.03
N SER A 37 -5.95 -3.08 -13.12
CA SER A 37 -6.13 -4.22 -14.03
C SER A 37 -7.36 -4.96 -13.52
N ILE A 38 -8.44 -4.82 -14.27
CA ILE A 38 -9.79 -5.21 -13.88
C ILE A 38 -9.77 -6.72 -13.60
N ALA A 39 -9.80 -7.10 -12.33
CA ALA A 39 -10.47 -8.33 -11.96
C ALA A 39 -11.97 -7.98 -12.03
N SER A 40 -12.67 -8.55 -13.00
CA SER A 40 -14.07 -8.26 -13.23
C SER A 40 -14.90 -8.64 -12.00
N LEU A 41 -16.03 -7.97 -11.75
CA LEU A 41 -16.92 -8.32 -10.63
C LEU A 41 -17.35 -9.79 -10.66
N THR A 42 -17.35 -10.41 -11.84
CA THR A 42 -17.65 -11.83 -12.06
C THR A 42 -16.55 -12.78 -11.60
N GLU A 43 -15.33 -12.29 -11.34
CA GLU A 43 -14.22 -13.11 -10.81
C GLU A 43 -14.29 -13.29 -9.30
N TYR A 44 -15.19 -12.58 -8.62
CA TYR A 44 -15.32 -12.60 -7.17
C TYR A 44 -16.67 -13.16 -6.74
N GLU A 45 -16.67 -14.07 -5.77
CA GLU A 45 -17.89 -14.61 -5.19
C GLU A 45 -18.35 -13.72 -4.02
N LEU A 46 -19.57 -13.19 -4.08
CA LEU A 46 -20.08 -12.35 -2.99
C LEU A 46 -20.38 -13.20 -1.75
N ILE A 47 -19.59 -13.04 -0.69
CA ILE A 47 -19.82 -13.73 0.58
C ILE A 47 -20.86 -12.99 1.42
N ARG A 48 -20.61 -11.71 1.73
CA ARG A 48 -21.54 -10.88 2.54
C ARG A 48 -21.21 -9.39 2.49
N THR A 49 -22.19 -8.56 2.82
CA THR A 49 -21.98 -7.12 3.06
C THR A 49 -21.30 -6.88 4.41
N LEU A 50 -20.30 -6.00 4.45
CA LEU A 50 -19.63 -5.53 5.68
C LEU A 50 -20.18 -4.19 6.16
N GLY A 51 -20.72 -3.36 5.28
CA GLY A 51 -21.36 -2.10 5.63
C GLY A 51 -21.90 -1.36 4.40
N SER A 52 -22.89 -0.50 4.60
CA SER A 52 -23.53 0.29 3.54
C SER A 52 -23.75 1.73 3.99
N GLY A 53 -23.67 2.67 3.03
CA GLY A 53 -23.89 4.09 3.23
C GLY A 53 -24.50 4.76 2.00
N ALA A 54 -24.69 6.07 2.06
CA ALA A 54 -25.44 6.83 1.05
C ALA A 54 -24.92 6.72 -0.39
N PHE A 55 -23.64 6.38 -0.57
CA PHE A 55 -22.99 6.32 -1.89
C PHE A 55 -22.29 5.00 -2.18
N GLY A 56 -22.53 3.95 -1.39
CA GLY A 56 -21.94 2.65 -1.68
C GLY A 56 -22.02 1.62 -0.56
N THR A 57 -21.62 0.40 -0.91
CA THR A 57 -21.61 -0.76 -0.03
C THR A 57 -20.25 -1.43 -0.08
N VAL A 58 -19.68 -1.74 1.08
CA VAL A 58 -18.47 -2.54 1.19
C VAL A 58 -18.87 -3.99 1.35
N CYS A 59 -18.47 -4.81 0.38
CA CYS A 59 -18.72 -6.24 0.38
C CYS A 59 -17.43 -7.01 0.66
N ARG A 60 -17.57 -8.09 1.41
CA ARG A 60 -16.60 -9.17 1.39
C ARG A 60 -16.93 -10.04 0.20
N TRP A 61 -16.01 -10.06 -0.75
CA TRP A 61 -15.96 -11.04 -1.81
C TRP A 61 -14.90 -12.11 -1.49
#